data_AF-A0A1V0GSJ7-F1
#
_entry.id   AF-A0A1V0GSJ7-F1
#
_cell.length_a   1.000
_cell.length_b   1.000
_cell.length_c   1.000
_cell.angle_alpha   90.00
_cell.angle_beta   90.00
_cell.angle_gamma   90.00
#
_symmetry.space_group_name_H-M   'P 1'
#
loop_
_entity.id
_entity.type
_entity.pdbx_description
1 polymer ?
#
loop_
_entity_poly.entity_id
_entity_poly.type
_entity_poly.pdbx_seq_one_letter_code
_entity_poly.pdbx_strand_id
1 'polypeptide(L)' 'MIGNENLSIRGFADFIGEQGDGFESQIVFSPQLRWDVGKEGGAILGLEYTYYKNKYGVNNVDDNSVSAFAALKF' A
#
# COMPACT_ATOMS: atom_id res chain seq x y z
N MET A 1 20.81 6.06 -15.12
CA MET A 1 21.02 5.57 -13.74
C MET A 1 20.47 6.64 -12.81
N ILE A 2 19.36 6.37 -12.10
CA ILE A 2 18.83 7.30 -11.08
C ILE A 2 19.72 7.13 -9.85
N GLY A 3 20.70 8.02 -9.74
CA GLY A 3 21.81 7.94 -8.79
C GLY A 3 21.47 8.66 -7.49
N ASN A 4 21.69 7.95 -6.37
CA ASN A 4 21.74 8.47 -5.01
C ASN A 4 20.40 8.83 -4.33
N GLU A 5 19.27 8.51 -4.95
CA GLU A 5 17.93 8.62 -4.38
C GLU A 5 17.48 7.20 -3.99
N ASN A 6 17.36 6.86 -2.69
CA ASN A 6 16.83 5.54 -2.30
C ASN A 6 15.31 5.54 -2.44
N LEU A 7 14.83 5.68 -3.67
CA LEU A 7 13.44 5.44 -4.03
C LEU A 7 13.21 3.93 -4.04
N SER A 8 12.26 3.46 -3.24
CA SER A 8 11.85 2.06 -3.23
C SER A 8 10.35 1.96 -3.36
N ILE A 9 9.90 1.06 -4.23
CA ILE A 9 8.50 0.69 -4.35
C ILE A 9 8.36 -0.67 -3.67
N ARG A 10 7.48 -0.75 -2.69
CA ARG A 10 7.06 -1.96 -2.01
C ARG A 10 5.55 -2.06 -2.11
N GLY A 11 5.00 -3.17 -1.64
CA GLY A 11 3.57 -3.35 -1.58
C GLY A 11 3.23 -4.82 -1.59
N PHE A 12 1.94 -5.10 -1.50
CA PHE A 12 1.42 -6.45 -1.58
C PHE A 12 0.11 -6.46 -2.38
N ALA A 13 -0.19 -7.63 -2.93
CA ALA A 13 -1.42 -7.92 -3.62
C ALA A 13 -1.91 -9.26 -3.09
N ASP A 14 -3.02 -9.25 -2.38
CA ASP A 14 -3.66 -10.45 -1.84
C ASP A 14 -5.01 -10.66 -2.51
N PHE A 15 -5.22 -11.91 -2.93
CA PHE A 15 -6.46 -12.37 -3.55
C PHE A 15 -7.07 -13.41 -2.63
N ILE A 16 -8.22 -13.08 -2.07
CA ILE A 16 -8.99 -13.97 -1.22
C ILE A 16 -10.15 -14.48 -2.06
N GLY A 17 -10.10 -15.76 -2.42
CA GLY A 17 -11.17 -16.42 -3.16
C GLY A 17 -12.49 -16.47 -2.38
N GLU A 18 -13.58 -16.77 -3.08
CA GLU A 18 -14.91 -16.88 -2.47
C GLU A 18 -14.91 -17.90 -1.33
N GLN A 19 -15.49 -17.52 -0.19
CA GLN A 19 -15.56 -18.33 1.02
C GLN A 19 -16.98 -18.89 1.22
N GLY A 20 -17.50 -19.55 0.18
CA GLY A 20 -18.83 -20.18 0.18
C GLY A 20 -19.97 -19.23 -0.19
N ASP A 21 -21.21 -19.72 -0.09
CA ASP A 21 -22.41 -18.99 -0.53
C ASP A 21 -22.57 -17.66 0.22
N GLY A 22 -22.54 -16.56 -0.53
CA GLY A 22 -22.75 -15.20 -0.03
C GLY A 22 -21.47 -14.40 0.26
N PHE A 23 -20.27 -14.97 0.05
CA PHE A 23 -19.00 -14.25 0.18
C PHE A 23 -18.35 -14.02 -1.18
N GLU A 24 -18.29 -12.76 -1.60
CA GLU A 24 -17.62 -12.36 -2.84
C GLU A 24 -16.09 -12.43 -2.70
N SER A 25 -15.41 -12.68 -3.82
CA SER A 25 -13.96 -12.60 -3.89
C SER A 25 -13.45 -11.22 -3.46
N GLN A 26 -12.41 -11.20 -2.63
CA GLN A 26 -11.82 -9.98 -2.09
C GLN A 26 -10.45 -9.78 -2.70
N ILE A 27 -10.16 -8.53 -3.05
CA ILE A 27 -8.86 -8.16 -3.61
C ILE A 27 -8.33 -7.01 -2.79
N VAL A 28 -7.12 -7.18 -2.25
CA VAL A 28 -6.41 -6.11 -1.56
C VAL A 28 -5.12 -5.86 -2.30
N PHE A 29 -4.95 -4.64 -2.81
CA PHE A 29 -3.76 -4.20 -3.50
C PHE A 29 -3.24 -2.94 -2.84
N SER A 30 -2.05 -3.01 -2.24
CA SER A 30 -1.47 -1.89 -1.48
C SER A 30 -0.04 -1.57 -1.97
N PRO A 31 0.11 -0.85 -3.11
CA PRO A 31 1.39 -0.29 -3.49
C PRO A 31 1.81 0.84 -2.54
N GLN A 32 3.08 0.79 -2.14
CA GLN A 32 3.73 1.73 -1.25
C GLN A 32 5.01 2.26 -1.88
N LEU A 33 5.04 3.56 -2.15
CA LEU A 33 6.22 4.29 -2.55
C LEU A 33 6.93 4.81 -1.30
N ARG A 34 8.24 4.59 -1.20
CA ARG A 34 9.09 5.16 -0.16
C ARG A 34 10.25 5.89 -0.78
N TRP A 35 10.45 7.13 -0.34
CA TRP A 35 11.54 7.97 -0.76
C TRP A 35 12.37 8.37 0.45
N ASP A 36 13.64 7.99 0.42
CA ASP A 36 14.62 8.38 1.42
C ASP A 36 15.23 9.74 1.07
N VAL A 37 14.83 10.78 1.80
CA VAL A 37 15.30 12.15 1.65
C VAL A 37 16.24 12.49 2.81
N GLY A 38 17.49 12.04 2.70
CA GLY A 38 18.60 12.48 3.55
C GLY A 38 19.60 11.37 3.93
N LYS A 39 20.89 11.64 3.74
CA LYS A 39 21.99 10.83 4.28
C LYS A 39 22.34 11.36 5.68
N GLU A 40 22.38 10.46 6.68
CA GLU A 40 22.63 10.70 8.12
C GLU A 40 21.72 11.80 8.74
N GLY A 41 20.72 11.38 9.54
CA GLY A 41 19.71 12.29 10.11
C GLY A 41 18.54 12.66 9.17
N GLY A 42 18.34 11.89 8.09
CA GLY A 42 17.32 12.16 7.07
C GLY A 42 15.89 11.74 7.44
N ALA A 43 14.95 11.97 6.53
CA ALA A 43 13.56 11.51 6.66
C ALA A 43 13.22 10.52 5.54
N ILE A 44 12.37 9.54 5.83
CA ILE A 44 11.70 8.72 4.83
C ILE A 44 10.31 9.30 4.63
N LEU A 45 10.02 9.74 3.42
CA LEU A 45 8.67 10.07 2.99
C LEU A 45 8.08 8.84 2.32
N GLY A 46 6.80 8.57 2.56
CA GLY A 46 6.11 7.47 1.93
C GLY A 46 4.70 7.81 1.54
N LEU A 47 4.26 7.21 0.44
CA LEU A 47 2.89 7.24 -0.05
C LEU A 47 2.43 5.80 -0.18
N GLU A 48 1.25 5.49 0.35
CA GLU A 48 0.63 4.19 0.22
C GLU A 48 -0.77 4.38 -0.35
N TYR A 49 -1.06 3.63 -1.41
CA TYR A 49 -2.40 3.54 -1.96
C TYR A 49 -2.91 2.14 -1.71
N THR A 50 -4.00 2.00 -0.96
CA THR A 50 -4.64 0.73 -0.70
C THR A 50 -5.97 0.69 -1.43
N TYR A 51 -6.05 -0.20 -2.41
CA TYR A 51 -7.26 -0.58 -3.13
C TYR A 51 -7.81 -1.86 -2.50
N TYR A 52 -9.04 -1.79 -2.02
CA TYR A 52 -9.76 -2.92 -1.47
C TYR A 52 -11.06 -3.08 -2.25
N LYS A 53 -11.23 -4.24 -2.89
CA LYS A 53 -12.49 -4.62 -3.54
C LYS A 53 -13.25 -5.62 -2.69
N ASN A 54 -14.56 -5.43 -2.53
CA ASN A 54 -15.45 -6.31 -1.75
C ASN A 54 -14.95 -6.55 -0.30
N LYS A 55 -14.74 -5.47 0.45
CA LYS A 55 -14.28 -5.52 1.84
C LYS A 55 -15.16 -6.41 2.71
N TYR A 56 -14.53 -7.30 3.45
CA TYR A 56 -15.19 -8.32 4.28
C TYR A 56 -16.01 -9.36 3.49
N GLY A 57 -15.80 -9.46 2.17
CA GLY A 57 -16.55 -10.34 1.28
C GLY A 57 -17.97 -9.87 1.01
N VAL A 58 -18.28 -8.61 1.36
CA VAL A 58 -19.58 -7.98 1.07
C VAL A 58 -19.51 -7.37 -0.33
N ASN A 59 -20.48 -7.76 -1.16
CA ASN A 59 -20.57 -7.28 -2.54
C ASN A 59 -20.67 -5.75 -2.59
N ASN A 60 -19.86 -5.14 -3.45
CA ASN A 60 -19.87 -3.71 -3.76
C ASN A 60 -19.45 -2.79 -2.58
N VAL A 61 -18.74 -3.34 -1.60
CA VAL A 61 -18.09 -2.57 -0.53
C VAL A 61 -16.63 -2.37 -0.90
N ASP A 62 -16.38 -1.46 -1.82
CA ASP A 62 -15.02 -1.10 -2.20
C ASP A 62 -14.49 0.00 -1.27
N ASP A 63 -13.22 -0.12 -0.86
CA ASP A 63 -12.54 0.84 0.00
C ASP A 63 -11.20 1.21 -0.63
N ASN A 64 -11.04 2.48 -0.96
CA ASN A 64 -9.84 3.03 -1.56
C ASN A 64 -9.30 4.10 -0.64
N SER A 65 -8.14 3.84 -0.05
CA SER A 65 -7.50 4.78 0.86
C SER A 65 -6.14 5.18 0.31
N VAL A 66 -5.86 6.48 0.36
CA VAL A 66 -4.53 7.04 0.12
C VAL A 66 -4.00 7.49 1.48
N SER A 67 -2.81 7.04 1.83
CA SER A 67 -2.11 7.51 3.02
C SER A 67 -0.71 8.03 2.67
N ALA A 68 -0.26 9.00 3.44
CA ALA A 68 1.08 9.54 3.35
C ALA A 68 1.72 9.47 4.74
N PHE A 69 3.00 9.15 4.79
CA PHE A 69 3.74 9.08 6.04
C PHE A 69 5.12 9.72 5.92
N ALA A 70 5.63 10.20 7.05
CA ALA A 70 6.98 10.70 7.19
C ALA A 70 7.60 10.03 8.42
N ALA A 71 8.75 9.38 8.26
CA ALA A 71 9.51 8.77 9.33
C ALA A 71 10.86 9.46 9.44
N LEU A 72 11.15 10.07 10.58
CA LEU A 72 12.44 10.68 10.85
C LEU A 72 13.45 9.58 11.26
N LYS A 73 14.65 9.61 10.66
CA LYS A 73 15.77 8.75 11.06
C LYS A 73 16.62 9.54 12.06
N PHE A 74 16.71 9.05 13.29
CA PHE A 74 17.54 9.60 14.36
C PHE A 74 18.69 8.64 14.67
#